data_AF-A0A2V8L3C5-F1
#
_entry.id   AF-A0A2V8L3C5-F1
#
_cell.length_a   1.000
_cell.length_b   1.000
_cell.length_c   1.000
_cell.angle_alpha   90.00
_cell.angle_beta   90.00
_cell.angle_gamma   90.00
#
_symmetry.space_group_name_H-M   'P 1'
#
loop_
_entity.id
_entity.type
_entity.pdbx_description
1 polymer ?
#
loop_
_entity_poly.entity_id
_entity_poly.type
_entity_poly.pdbx_seq_one_letter_code
_entity_poly.pdbx_strand_id
1 'polypeptide(L)' 'MTERFRLADPDTLEFIVTYDDPVFFVKPFTSKKVLRRQIGDYIYDHACEENEKDLEHLVPTVGDEGR' A
#
# COMPACT_ATOMS: atom_id res chain seq x y z
N MET A 1 9.54 15.76 0.66
CA MET A 1 9.66 14.50 1.40
C MET A 1 10.62 13.58 0.65
N THR A 2 11.47 12.86 1.36
CA THR A 2 12.35 11.83 0.77
C THR A 2 12.20 10.54 1.55
N GLU A 3 11.94 9.45 0.83
CA GLU A 3 11.79 8.10 1.38
C GLU A 3 13.02 7.26 1.05
N ARG A 4 13.48 6.46 2.02
CA ARG A 4 14.54 5.47 1.83
C ARG A 4 14.11 4.14 2.42
N PHE A 5 14.17 3.11 1.58
CA PHE A 5 13.92 1.74 1.96
C PHE A 5 15.25 1.01 2.07
N ARG A 6 15.48 0.35 3.20
CA ARG A 6 16.67 -0.48 3.41
C ARG A 6 16.25 -1.84 3.90
N LEU A 7 16.53 -2.88 3.11
CA LEU A 7 16.41 -4.25 3.58
C LEU A 7 17.55 -4.50 4.59
N ALA A 8 17.22 -4.62 5.87
CA ALA A 8 18.21 -4.80 6.92
C ALA A 8 18.62 -6.27 7.06
N ASP A 9 17.66 -7.16 6.91
CA ASP A 9 17.79 -8.62 6.88
C ASP A 9 16.56 -9.20 6.13
N PRO A 10 16.48 -10.53 5.87
CA PRO A 10 15.39 -11.12 5.10
C PRO A 10 13.99 -10.81 5.62
N ASP A 11 13.82 -10.53 6.92
CA ASP A 11 12.51 -10.34 7.55
C ASP A 11 12.29 -8.93 8.11
N THR A 12 13.22 -8.01 7.83
CA THR A 12 13.22 -6.67 8.39
C THR A 12 13.50 -5.61 7.33
N LEU A 13 12.50 -4.75 7.10
CA LEU A 13 12.59 -3.62 6.20
C LEU A 13 12.59 -2.33 7.03
N GLU A 14 13.61 -1.49 6.84
CA GLU A 14 13.63 -0.16 7.41
C GLU A 14 13.05 0.84 6.41
N PHE A 15 12.05 1.58 6.87
CA PHE A 15 11.44 2.67 6.13
C PHE A 15 11.78 3.99 6.82
N ILE A 16 12.62 4.79 6.15
CA ILE A 16 13.14 6.05 6.67
C ILE A 16 12.55 7.17 5.84
N VAL A 17 11.90 8.13 6.50
CA VAL A 17 11.27 9.27 5.82
C VAL A 17 11.82 10.57 6.37
N THR A 18 12.32 11.43 5.50
CA THR A 18 12.69 12.80 5.83
C THR A 18 11.64 13.77 5.29
N TYR A 19 11.13 14.62 6.17
CA TYR A 19 10.17 15.67 5.88
C TYR A 19 10.90 17.01 5.88
N ASP A 20 11.06 17.59 4.70
CA ASP A 20 11.62 18.93 4.48
C ASP A 20 10.51 19.88 3.98
N ASP A 21 9.43 20.01 4.73
CA ASP A 21 8.28 20.84 4.37
C ASP A 21 8.08 21.99 5.38
N PRO A 22 8.50 23.22 5.03
CA PRO A 22 8.38 24.38 5.91
C PRO A 22 6.98 25.02 5.91
N VAL A 23 6.07 24.61 5.01
CA VAL A 23 4.70 25.14 4.97
C VAL A 23 3.88 24.54 6.11
N PHE A 24 4.07 23.24 6.38
CA PHE A 24 3.30 22.52 7.38
C PHE A 24 4.09 22.22 8.67
N PHE A 25 5.42 22.16 8.63
CA PHE A 25 6.24 21.83 9.79
C PHE A 25 7.24 22.93 10.17
N VAL A 26 7.48 23.07 11.47
CA VAL A 26 8.34 24.11 12.05
C VAL A 26 9.84 23.89 11.78
N LYS A 27 10.24 22.65 11.47
CA LYS A 27 11.61 22.28 11.11
C LYS A 27 11.62 20.92 10.40
N PRO A 28 12.65 20.63 9.58
CA PRO A 28 12.85 19.30 9.04
C PRO A 28 13.03 18.24 10.11
N PHE A 29 12.53 17.04 9.84
CA PHE A 29 12.72 15.89 10.73
C PHE A 29 12.75 14.58 9.94
N THR A 30 13.34 13.56 10.56
CA THR A 30 13.42 12.21 10.00
C THR A 30 12.75 11.22 10.93
N SER A 31 11.87 10.39 10.39
CA SER A 31 11.28 9.24 11.08
C SER A 31 11.85 7.94 10.53
N LYS A 32 11.92 6.91 11.39
CA LYS A 32 12.29 5.56 11.01
C LYS A 32 11.25 4.59 11.53
N LYS A 33 10.69 3.79 10.64
CA LYS A 33 9.81 2.67 10.96
C LYS A 33 10.52 1.37 10.60
N VAL A 34 10.47 0.40 11.51
CA VAL A 34 10.95 -0.96 11.26
C VAL A 34 9.74 -1.81 10.95
N LEU A 35 9.66 -2.29 9.72
CA LEU A 35 8.62 -3.17 9.23
C LEU A 35 9.13 -4.62 9.33
N ARG A 36 8.31 -5.49 9.93
CA ARG A 36 8.59 -6.91 10.01
C ARG A 36 7.80 -7.65 8.94
N ARG A 37 8.43 -8.63 8.30
CA ARG A 37 7.76 -9.50 7.33
C ARG A 37 6.57 -10.18 8.01
N GLN A 38 5.38 -10.00 7.44
CA GLN A 38 4.21 -10.79 7.84
C GLN A 38 4.30 -12.16 7.17
N ILE A 39 4.23 -13.23 7.97
CA ILE A 39 4.30 -14.62 7.52
C ILE A 39 2.96 -15.27 7.85
N GLY A 40 2.29 -15.83 6.84
CA GLY A 40 1.01 -16.52 7.00
C GLY A 40 -0.23 -15.64 6.82
N ASP A 41 -0.09 -14.32 6.83
CA ASP A 41 -1.16 -13.39 6.46
C ASP A 41 -1.10 -13.13 4.95
N TYR A 42 -2.16 -13.49 4.23
CA TYR A 42 -2.34 -13.09 2.83
C TYR A 42 -2.88 -11.66 2.81
N ILE A 43 -2.31 -10.81 1.96
CA ILE A 43 -2.98 -9.57 1.59
C ILE A 43 -4.24 -10.00 0.85
N TYR A 44 -5.41 -9.74 1.44
CA TYR A 44 -6.67 -9.93 0.74
C TYR A 44 -6.65 -9.10 -0.54
N ASP A 45 -7.13 -9.68 -1.64
CA ASP A 45 -7.29 -8.95 -2.88
C ASP A 45 -8.13 -7.70 -2.61
N HIS A 46 -7.55 -6.54 -2.93
CA HIS A 46 -8.21 -5.25 -2.79
C HIS A 46 -8.47 -4.72 -4.18
N ALA A 47 -9.73 -4.65 -4.59
CA ALA A 47 -10.12 -3.98 -5.81
C ALA A 47 -10.38 -2.50 -5.52
N CYS A 48 -9.79 -1.62 -6.32
CA CYS A 48 -10.08 -0.19 -6.26
C CYS A 48 -11.33 0.09 -7.09
N GLU A 49 -12.50 0.12 -6.45
CA GLU A 49 -13.81 0.34 -7.09
C GLU A 49 -14.16 1.84 -7.21
N GLU A 50 -13.17 2.74 -7.17
CA GLU A 50 -13.44 4.18 -7.17
C GLU A 50 -13.84 4.63 -8.59
N ASN A 51 -15.11 5.00 -8.74
CA ASN A 51 -15.80 5.25 -10.01
C ASN A 51 -16.00 4.01 -10.90
N GLU A 52 -16.16 2.83 -10.30
CA GLU A 52 -16.63 1.67 -11.05
C GLU A 52 -18.04 1.90 -11.62
N LYS A 53 -18.16 1.76 -12.93
CA LYS A 53 -19.38 1.98 -13.73
C LYS A 53 -19.78 0.76 -14.55
N ASP A 54 -18.89 -0.23 -14.59
CA ASP A 54 -19.11 -1.40 -15.42
C ASP A 54 -20.07 -2.39 -14.76
N LEU A 55 -20.24 -2.34 -13.44
CA LEU A 55 -21.25 -3.13 -12.70
C LEU A 55 -22.66 -3.04 -13.30
N GLU A 56 -23.07 -1.88 -13.81
CA GLU A 56 -24.39 -1.68 -14.43
C GLU A 56 -24.50 -2.33 -15.82
N HIS A 57 -23.37 -2.65 -16.44
CA HIS A 57 -23.23 -3.19 -17.79
C HIS A 57 -22.73 -4.64 -17.80
N LEU A 58 -22.37 -5.20 -16.64
CA LEU A 58 -22.05 -6.61 -16.48
C LEU A 58 -23.29 -7.45 -16.78
N VAL A 59 -23.27 -8.07 -17.96
CA VAL A 59 -24.23 -9.12 -18.33
C VAL A 59 -23.60 -10.48 -18.05
N PRO A 60 -24.37 -11.47 -17.58
CA PRO A 60 -23.87 -12.83 -17.44
C PRO A 60 -23.24 -13.29 -18.75
N THR A 61 -21.97 -13.64 -18.72
CA THR A 61 -21.31 -14.24 -19.89
C THR A 61 -21.56 -15.74 -19.88
N VAL A 62 -21.54 -16.35 -21.07
CA VAL A 62 -21.78 -17.79 -21.22
C VAL A 62 -20.70 -18.55 -20.44
N GLY A 63 -21.07 -19.13 -19.30
CA GLY A 63 -20.18 -19.81 -18.35
C GLY A 63 -20.42 -19.48 -16.87
N ASP A 64 -21.21 -18.46 -16.56
CA ASP A 64 -21.44 -17.95 -15.19
C ASP A 64 -22.61 -18.62 -14.43
N GLU A 65 -23.10 -19.78 -14.89
CA GLU A 65 -24.16 -20.54 -14.22
C GLU A 65 -23.63 -21.32 -12.99
N GLY A 66 -23.13 -20.61 -11.98
CA GLY A 66 -23.00 -21.13 -10.62
C GLY A 66 -21.57 -21.29 -10.10
N ARG A 67 -20.87 -20.18 -9.86
CA ARG A 67 -19.75 -20.13 -8.93
C ARG A 67 -20.07 -19.26 -7.73
#